data_AF-A0A353R8B4-F1
#
_entry.id   AF-A0A353R8B4-F1
#
_cell.length_a   1.000
_cell.length_b   1.000
_cell.length_c   1.000
_cell.angle_alpha   90.00
_cell.angle_beta   90.00
_cell.angle_gamma   90.00
#
_symmetry.space_group_name_H-M   'P 1'
#
loop_
_entity.id
_entity.type
_entity.pdbx_description
1 polymer ?
#
loop_
_entity_poly.entity_id
_entity_poly.type
_entity_poly.pdbx_seq_one_letter_code
_entity_poly.pdbx_strand_id
1 'polypeptide(L)'
;EITPELTSHRNEIQLNPVLFERISTLYQKRSELNLNPQQMRTLEKYYDDFIRSGAALSEQDKEILKDINTQLSNLSLQFSQNLLAETNAFKMVVDNDEDLAGLPESNIRAAASLATSLGMDGKYVFTPNKPSWIPFLQYVQNRDLREKLYKGYIMRGDNNNTNDNKEIVGQIVNLRVRRAKILGFDTYADFVLVNNMAKTPETVVSFLQRVWEPALKVAKEELAAMQKIADAEGAGFKLESWDWWYYAEKLRKEKYDLDEQQIKPYLKLENVRDGLFYVANKLYGLTFEKQTDIPVYNTAVETYQVKDRDSSHLAILYLDYPTREGKNAGAWCSGLRGYKKLPDGSEQFPLVTVTTNFPEPVDDQPVLLSWDEAETLFHEFGHALDGFFGRGDYDRICGALPRDMVELPSQINEHWAIQPEVLQVYARHYQSGEPMPEDMIQKLVNSSHFNQGFMTVEFIAAALLDMQWHAAAEEQSYDVNEFEKNAMQKYGLMDEIIPRYRSTYFS
;
A
#
# COMPACT_ATOMS: atom_id res chain seq x y z
N GLU A 1 -18.99 2.30 -16.46
CA GLU A 1 -20.22 3.08 -16.75
C GLU A 1 -20.33 4.33 -15.87
N ILE A 2 -20.31 4.22 -14.53
CA ILE A 2 -20.47 5.38 -13.63
C ILE A 2 -19.23 6.31 -13.53
N THR A 3 -18.01 5.77 -13.69
CA THR A 3 -16.76 6.55 -13.55
C THR A 3 -16.68 7.78 -14.48
N PRO A 4 -17.01 7.69 -15.79
CA PRO A 4 -17.15 8.85 -16.65
C PRO A 4 -18.19 9.87 -16.19
N GLU A 5 -19.36 9.41 -15.72
CA GLU A 5 -20.44 10.30 -15.25
C GLU A 5 -20.02 11.09 -14.02
N LEU A 6 -19.35 10.44 -13.06
CA LEU A 6 -18.79 11.11 -11.88
C LEU A 6 -17.71 12.12 -12.25
N THR A 7 -16.89 11.82 -13.27
CA THR A 7 -15.86 12.74 -13.77
C THR A 7 -16.51 13.95 -14.44
N SER A 8 -17.52 13.74 -15.28
CA SER A 8 -18.30 14.82 -15.90
C SER A 8 -18.96 15.70 -14.85
N HIS A 9 -19.62 15.10 -13.86
CA HIS A 9 -20.27 15.83 -12.76
C HIS A 9 -19.27 16.69 -11.96
N ARG A 10 -18.10 16.14 -11.62
CA ARG A 10 -17.03 16.91 -10.95
C ARG A 10 -16.53 18.07 -11.80
N ASN A 11 -16.32 17.83 -13.10
CA ASN A 11 -15.91 18.87 -14.04
C ASN A 11 -16.95 20.00 -14.10
N GLU A 12 -18.25 19.68 -14.17
CA GLU A 12 -19.33 20.67 -14.17
C GLU A 12 -19.30 21.58 -12.93
N ILE A 13 -18.99 21.02 -11.75
CA ILE A 13 -18.86 21.80 -10.51
C ILE A 13 -17.60 22.66 -10.52
N GLN A 14 -16.45 22.03 -10.77
CA GLN A 14 -15.14 22.66 -10.60
C GLN A 14 -14.84 23.71 -11.69
N LEU A 15 -15.45 23.57 -12.87
CA LEU A 15 -15.29 24.49 -13.99
C LEU A 15 -16.43 25.50 -14.10
N ASN A 16 -17.38 25.49 -13.16
CA ASN A 16 -18.52 26.41 -13.17
C ASN A 16 -18.07 27.86 -12.95
N PRO A 17 -18.23 28.76 -13.93
CA PRO A 17 -17.73 30.13 -13.81
C PRO A 17 -18.47 30.95 -12.76
N VAL A 18 -19.78 30.73 -12.57
CA VAL A 18 -20.59 31.46 -11.58
C VAL A 18 -20.19 31.06 -10.16
N LEU A 19 -19.92 29.77 -9.93
CA LEU A 19 -19.47 29.29 -8.63
C LEU A 19 -18.05 29.76 -8.33
N PHE A 20 -17.15 29.67 -9.30
CA PHE A 20 -15.77 30.13 -9.14
C PHE A 20 -15.71 31.63 -8.85
N GLU A 21 -16.49 32.46 -9.56
CA GLU A 21 -16.51 33.91 -9.33
C GLU A 21 -16.89 34.26 -7.89
N ARG A 22 -17.83 33.52 -7.29
CA ARG A 22 -18.22 33.71 -5.88
C ARG A 22 -17.07 33.38 -4.93
N ILE A 23 -16.39 32.25 -5.14
CA ILE A 23 -15.24 31.82 -4.32
C ILE A 23 -14.06 32.79 -4.50
N SER A 24 -13.76 33.17 -5.74
CA SER A 24 -12.71 34.12 -6.11
C SER A 24 -12.94 35.49 -5.46
N THR A 25 -14.18 36.01 -5.51
CA THR A 25 -14.56 37.26 -4.84
C THR A 25 -14.28 37.21 -3.34
N LEU A 26 -14.66 36.12 -2.67
CA LEU A 26 -14.38 35.95 -1.24
C LEU A 26 -12.88 35.85 -0.97
N TYR A 27 -12.16 35.06 -1.78
CA TYR A 27 -10.72 34.89 -1.66
C TYR A 27 -9.97 36.22 -1.82
N GLN A 28 -10.32 37.04 -2.82
CA GLN A 28 -9.70 38.35 -3.04
C GLN A 28 -9.95 39.30 -1.85
N LYS A 29 -11.12 39.23 -1.22
CA LYS A 29 -11.48 40.07 -0.06
C LYS A 29 -11.12 39.45 1.29
N ARG A 30 -10.45 38.30 1.32
CA ARG A 30 -10.28 37.49 2.54
C ARG A 30 -9.69 38.25 3.74
N SER A 31 -8.81 39.23 3.49
CA SER A 31 -8.23 40.10 4.53
C SER A 31 -9.23 41.05 5.19
N GLU A 32 -10.37 41.32 4.56
CA GLU A 32 -11.43 42.22 5.04
C GLU A 32 -12.59 41.47 5.73
N LEU A 33 -12.64 40.14 5.58
CA LEU A 33 -13.77 39.31 6.02
C LEU A 33 -13.73 38.92 7.51
N ASN A 34 -12.69 39.31 8.25
CA ASN A 34 -12.48 38.95 9.66
C ASN A 34 -12.63 37.44 9.93
N LEU A 35 -12.12 36.61 9.01
CA LEU A 35 -12.21 35.15 9.10
C LEU A 35 -11.34 34.61 10.24
N ASN A 36 -11.84 33.63 10.98
CA ASN A 36 -10.99 32.85 11.87
C ASN A 36 -10.01 31.96 11.07
N PRO A 37 -8.98 31.36 11.72
CA PRO A 37 -7.99 30.57 11.00
C PRO A 37 -8.56 29.38 10.20
N GLN A 38 -9.57 28.68 10.71
CA GLN A 38 -10.20 27.54 10.01
C GLN A 38 -11.03 27.99 8.81
N GLN A 39 -11.72 29.13 8.92
CA GLN A 39 -12.45 29.75 7.83
C GLN A 39 -11.52 30.22 6.72
N MET A 40 -10.43 30.91 7.09
CA MET A 40 -9.41 31.34 6.14
C MET A 40 -8.83 30.14 5.39
N ARG A 41 -8.42 29.10 6.12
CA ARG A 41 -7.86 27.88 5.54
C ARG A 41 -8.86 27.16 4.62
N THR A 42 -10.12 27.10 5.01
CA THR A 42 -11.19 26.53 4.18
C THR A 42 -11.36 27.30 2.88
N LEU A 43 -11.39 28.63 2.95
CA LEU A 43 -11.50 29.50 1.76
C LEU A 43 -10.29 29.34 0.83
N GLU A 44 -9.08 29.32 1.37
CA GLU A 44 -7.85 29.05 0.60
C GLU A 44 -7.91 27.69 -0.10
N LYS A 45 -8.32 26.64 0.62
CA LYS A 45 -8.41 25.30 0.04
C LYS A 45 -9.43 25.17 -1.06
N TYR A 46 -10.62 25.75 -0.89
CA TYR A 46 -11.60 25.77 -1.97
C TYR A 46 -11.11 26.59 -3.17
N TYR A 47 -10.50 27.74 -2.96
CA TYR A 47 -9.94 28.52 -4.06
C TYR A 47 -8.87 27.73 -4.82
N ASP A 48 -7.92 27.13 -4.11
CA ASP A 48 -6.85 26.32 -4.70
C ASP A 48 -7.40 25.12 -5.48
N ASP A 49 -8.44 24.44 -4.96
CA ASP A 49 -9.08 23.33 -5.66
C ASP A 49 -9.66 23.77 -7.01
N PHE A 50 -10.34 24.91 -7.07
CA PHE A 50 -10.90 25.43 -8.32
C PHE A 50 -9.80 25.85 -9.31
N ILE A 51 -8.76 26.55 -8.84
CA ILE A 51 -7.62 26.94 -9.69
C ILE A 51 -6.97 25.70 -10.29
N ARG A 52 -6.69 24.69 -9.48
CA ARG A 52 -6.03 23.45 -9.91
C ARG A 52 -6.89 22.56 -10.79
N SER A 53 -8.21 22.71 -10.69
CA SER A 53 -9.15 22.07 -11.60
C SER A 53 -9.36 22.86 -12.89
N GLY A 54 -8.71 24.02 -13.07
CA GLY A 54 -8.77 24.80 -14.31
C GLY A 54 -9.92 25.80 -14.38
N ALA A 55 -10.50 26.22 -13.25
CA ALA A 55 -11.63 27.16 -13.24
C ALA A 55 -11.31 28.51 -13.91
N ALA A 56 -10.04 28.94 -13.86
CA ALA A 56 -9.55 30.18 -14.44
C ALA A 56 -9.11 30.06 -15.92
N LEU A 57 -9.23 28.87 -16.53
CA LEU A 57 -8.88 28.64 -17.92
C LEU A 57 -9.88 29.29 -18.90
N SER A 58 -9.45 29.45 -20.15
CA SER A 58 -10.37 29.79 -21.25
C SER A 58 -11.40 28.67 -21.46
N GLU A 59 -12.56 28.99 -22.03
CA GLU A 59 -13.58 27.97 -22.32
C GLU A 59 -13.05 26.87 -23.25
N GLN A 60 -12.16 27.21 -24.19
CA GLN A 60 -11.51 26.23 -25.05
C GLN A 60 -10.60 25.27 -24.25
N ASP A 61 -9.77 25.80 -23.35
CA ASP A 61 -8.86 25.00 -22.54
C ASP A 61 -9.60 24.15 -21.51
N LYS A 62 -10.76 24.63 -21.01
CA LYS A 62 -11.65 23.83 -20.15
C LYS A 62 -12.17 22.60 -20.86
N GLU A 63 -12.60 22.71 -22.13
CA GLU A 63 -13.06 21.54 -22.90
C GLU A 63 -11.93 20.53 -23.12
N ILE A 64 -10.71 21.00 -23.40
CA ILE A 64 -9.54 20.12 -23.51
C ILE A 64 -9.25 19.43 -22.17
N LEU A 65 -9.30 20.16 -21.05
CA LEU A 65 -9.07 19.59 -19.73
C LEU A 65 -10.14 18.56 -19.34
N LYS A 66 -11.41 18.78 -19.70
CA LYS A 66 -12.50 17.81 -19.48
C LYS A 66 -12.26 16.49 -20.22
N ASP A 67 -11.84 16.58 -21.49
CA ASP A 67 -11.49 15.42 -22.30
C ASP A 67 -10.31 14.65 -21.69
N ILE A 68 -9.23 15.36 -21.31
CA ILE A 68 -8.08 14.77 -20.62
C ILE A 68 -8.48 14.06 -19.33
N ASN A 69 -9.29 14.69 -18.48
CA ASN A 69 -9.75 14.11 -17.22
C ASN A 69 -10.57 12.82 -17.46
N THR A 70 -11.41 12.81 -18.50
CA THR A 70 -12.22 11.66 -18.87
C THR A 70 -11.34 10.50 -19.35
N GLN A 71 -10.37 10.77 -20.22
CA GLN A 71 -9.43 9.75 -20.70
C GLN A 71 -8.56 9.18 -19.57
N LEU A 72 -8.00 10.03 -18.72
CA LEU A 72 -7.22 9.59 -17.55
C LEU A 72 -8.04 8.70 -16.63
N SER A 73 -9.31 9.04 -16.39
CA SER A 73 -10.19 8.25 -15.53
C SER A 73 -10.49 6.87 -16.13
N ASN A 74 -10.69 6.79 -17.45
CA ASN A 74 -10.92 5.53 -18.15
C ASN A 74 -9.66 4.66 -18.16
N LEU A 75 -8.50 5.24 -18.46
CA LEU A 75 -7.23 4.51 -18.47
C LEU A 75 -6.83 4.00 -17.09
N SER A 76 -7.05 4.78 -16.03
CA SER A 76 -6.76 4.34 -14.66
C SER A 76 -7.65 3.15 -14.24
N LEU A 77 -8.93 3.17 -14.63
CA LEU A 77 -9.84 2.04 -14.42
C LEU A 77 -9.39 0.81 -15.21
N GLN A 78 -9.05 0.98 -16.49
CA GLN A 78 -8.55 -0.10 -17.34
C GLN A 78 -7.26 -0.71 -16.79
N PHE A 79 -6.30 0.12 -16.37
CA PHE A 79 -5.05 -0.32 -15.74
C PHE A 79 -5.31 -1.21 -14.53
N SER A 80 -6.19 -0.76 -13.63
CA SER A 80 -6.56 -1.50 -12.41
C SER A 80 -7.23 -2.84 -12.74
N GLN A 81 -8.14 -2.85 -13.71
CA GLN A 81 -8.84 -4.07 -14.15
C GLN A 81 -7.89 -5.06 -14.81
N ASN A 82 -7.01 -4.58 -15.69
CA ASN A 82 -5.96 -5.38 -16.32
C ASN A 82 -5.05 -6.02 -15.27
N LEU A 83 -4.59 -5.23 -14.29
CA LEU A 83 -3.72 -5.73 -13.22
C LEU A 83 -4.41 -6.80 -12.36
N LEU A 84 -5.69 -6.59 -12.02
CA LEU A 84 -6.46 -7.59 -11.27
C LEU A 84 -6.63 -8.88 -12.10
N ALA A 85 -6.92 -8.76 -13.40
CA ALA A 85 -7.06 -9.90 -14.30
C ALA A 85 -5.73 -10.66 -14.46
N GLU A 86 -4.60 -9.97 -14.63
CA GLU A 86 -3.26 -10.55 -14.66
C GLU A 86 -2.92 -11.31 -13.38
N THR A 87 -3.20 -10.69 -12.23
CA THR A 87 -2.95 -11.30 -10.91
C THR A 87 -3.77 -12.57 -10.72
N ASN A 88 -5.05 -12.57 -11.14
CA ASN A 88 -5.94 -13.73 -11.00
C ASN A 88 -5.64 -14.83 -12.03
N ALA A 89 -5.20 -14.47 -13.24
CA ALA A 89 -4.92 -15.41 -14.31
C ALA A 89 -3.65 -16.23 -14.05
N PHE A 90 -2.65 -15.67 -13.37
CA PHE A 90 -1.45 -16.42 -13.03
C PHE A 90 -1.73 -17.46 -11.95
N LYS A 91 -1.58 -18.74 -12.30
CA LYS A 91 -1.66 -19.89 -11.40
C LYS A 91 -0.47 -20.81 -11.67
N MET A 92 0.43 -20.95 -10.69
CA MET A 92 1.47 -21.96 -10.76
C MET A 92 0.98 -23.24 -10.09
N VAL A 93 0.69 -24.26 -10.91
CA VAL A 93 0.31 -25.59 -10.44
C VAL A 93 1.55 -26.42 -10.19
N VAL A 94 1.62 -27.05 -9.02
CA VAL A 94 2.64 -28.02 -8.62
C VAL A 94 1.94 -29.34 -8.32
N ASP A 95 2.45 -30.44 -8.87
CA ASP A 95 1.83 -31.76 -8.82
C ASP A 95 2.55 -32.73 -7.84
N ASN A 96 3.79 -32.45 -7.46
CA ASN A 96 4.59 -33.33 -6.60
C ASN A 96 4.89 -32.68 -5.24
N ASP A 97 4.71 -33.43 -4.15
CA ASP A 97 5.03 -32.97 -2.79
C ASP A 97 6.52 -32.67 -2.61
N GLU A 98 7.40 -33.45 -3.26
CA GLU A 98 8.86 -33.30 -3.18
C GLU A 98 9.33 -31.93 -3.70
N ASP A 99 8.60 -31.35 -4.66
CA ASP A 99 8.88 -30.02 -5.20
C ASP A 99 8.59 -28.88 -4.20
N LEU A 100 7.87 -29.17 -3.11
CA LEU A 100 7.54 -28.23 -2.03
C LEU A 100 8.46 -28.38 -0.81
N ALA A 101 9.56 -29.11 -0.93
CA ALA A 101 10.53 -29.30 0.15
C ALA A 101 10.94 -27.96 0.80
N GLY A 102 10.77 -27.89 2.12
CA GLY A 102 11.07 -26.72 2.95
C GLY A 102 9.86 -25.83 3.26
N LEU A 103 8.81 -25.86 2.43
CA LEU A 103 7.62 -25.01 2.62
C LEU A 103 6.87 -25.38 3.91
N PRO A 104 6.44 -24.41 4.75
CA PRO A 104 5.68 -24.71 5.95
C PRO A 104 4.38 -25.46 5.63
N GLU A 105 4.01 -26.40 6.49
CA GLU A 105 2.81 -27.23 6.31
C GLU A 105 1.53 -26.40 6.16
N SER A 106 1.43 -25.28 6.89
CA SER A 106 0.30 -24.34 6.75
C SER A 106 0.17 -23.76 5.33
N ASN A 107 1.29 -23.50 4.66
CA ASN A 107 1.32 -22.96 3.30
C ASN A 107 1.04 -24.07 2.26
N ILE A 108 1.50 -25.30 2.50
CA ILE A 108 1.14 -26.47 1.68
C ILE A 108 -0.38 -26.68 1.73
N ARG A 109 -0.98 -26.68 2.93
CA ARG A 109 -2.43 -26.81 3.09
C ARG A 109 -3.21 -25.69 2.41
N ALA A 110 -2.76 -24.44 2.54
CA ALA A 110 -3.40 -23.32 1.84
C ALA A 110 -3.35 -23.48 0.31
N ALA A 111 -2.21 -23.91 -0.23
CA ALA A 111 -2.06 -24.17 -1.67
C ALA A 111 -2.91 -25.35 -2.16
N ALA A 112 -3.06 -26.40 -1.35
CA ALA A 112 -3.94 -27.54 -1.64
C ALA A 112 -5.42 -27.14 -1.57
N SER A 113 -5.82 -26.38 -0.56
CA SER A 113 -7.19 -25.86 -0.41
C SER A 113 -7.58 -25.01 -1.61
N LEU A 114 -6.68 -24.12 -2.07
CA LEU A 114 -6.89 -23.33 -3.28
C LEU A 114 -6.96 -24.20 -4.54
N ALA A 115 -6.18 -25.28 -4.62
CA ALA A 115 -6.27 -26.21 -5.75
C ALA A 115 -7.64 -26.92 -5.78
N THR A 116 -8.10 -27.44 -4.65
CA THR A 116 -9.43 -28.07 -4.54
C THR A 116 -10.56 -27.07 -4.84
N SER A 117 -10.48 -25.82 -4.37
CA SER A 117 -11.49 -24.80 -4.70
C SER A 117 -11.54 -24.47 -6.20
N LEU A 118 -10.46 -24.76 -6.94
CA LEU A 118 -10.36 -24.62 -8.40
C LEU A 118 -10.62 -25.93 -9.17
N GLY A 119 -11.07 -26.99 -8.48
CA GLY A 119 -11.34 -28.30 -9.09
C GLY A 119 -10.07 -29.09 -9.49
N MET A 120 -8.94 -28.81 -8.82
CA MET A 120 -7.63 -29.41 -9.06
C MET A 120 -7.23 -30.31 -7.88
N ASP A 121 -8.07 -31.28 -7.53
CA ASP A 121 -7.83 -32.17 -6.38
C ASP A 121 -6.49 -32.92 -6.49
N GLY A 122 -5.77 -32.98 -5.37
CA GLY A 122 -4.45 -33.62 -5.28
C GLY A 122 -3.30 -32.79 -5.86
N LYS A 123 -3.53 -31.51 -6.18
CA LYS A 123 -2.50 -30.57 -6.65
C LYS A 123 -2.32 -29.42 -5.66
N TYR A 124 -1.34 -28.55 -5.95
CA TYR A 124 -1.09 -27.32 -5.21
C TYR A 124 -1.10 -26.13 -6.16
N VAL A 125 -1.74 -25.04 -5.77
CA VAL A 125 -1.81 -23.81 -6.56
C VAL A 125 -1.16 -22.66 -5.82
N PHE A 126 -0.19 -22.02 -6.48
CA PHE A 126 0.48 -20.81 -6.01
C PHE A 126 0.14 -19.61 -6.89
N THR A 127 0.04 -18.43 -6.27
CA THR A 127 -0.42 -17.19 -6.91
C THR A 127 0.54 -16.03 -6.63
N PRO A 128 0.41 -14.90 -7.34
CA PRO A 128 1.21 -13.70 -7.07
C PRO A 128 0.80 -12.94 -5.81
N ASN A 129 -0.15 -13.44 -5.01
CA ASN A 129 -0.56 -12.79 -3.75
C ASN A 129 0.50 -13.04 -2.67
N LYS A 130 0.80 -12.02 -1.86
CA LYS A 130 1.86 -12.06 -0.82
C LYS A 130 1.82 -13.31 0.07
N PRO A 131 0.66 -13.73 0.63
CA PRO A 131 0.56 -14.95 1.43
C PRO A 131 0.98 -16.24 0.72
N SER A 132 0.99 -16.23 -0.63
CA SER A 132 1.35 -17.37 -1.47
C SER A 132 2.81 -17.30 -1.89
N TRP A 133 3.26 -16.20 -2.50
CA TRP A 133 4.60 -16.16 -3.10
C TRP A 133 5.74 -15.88 -2.12
N ILE A 134 5.55 -15.06 -1.08
CA ILE A 134 6.62 -14.75 -0.12
C ILE A 134 7.12 -16.03 0.57
N PRO A 135 6.25 -16.82 1.25
CA PRO A 135 6.71 -18.06 1.90
C PRO A 135 7.24 -19.07 0.88
N PHE A 136 6.72 -19.08 -0.34
CA PHE A 136 7.26 -19.92 -1.40
C PHE A 136 8.72 -19.55 -1.74
N LEU A 137 9.02 -18.27 -1.93
CA LEU A 137 10.38 -17.81 -2.22
C LEU A 137 11.31 -17.90 -1.01
N GLN A 138 10.79 -17.80 0.22
CA GLN A 138 11.58 -17.97 1.44
C GLN A 138 12.01 -19.42 1.69
N TYR A 139 11.16 -20.40 1.37
CA TYR A 139 11.33 -21.76 1.91
C TYR A 139 11.45 -22.87 0.86
N VAL A 140 10.91 -22.72 -0.35
CA VAL A 140 10.97 -23.80 -1.36
C VAL A 140 12.38 -23.96 -1.88
N GLN A 141 12.93 -25.16 -1.74
CA GLN A 141 14.31 -25.47 -2.16
C GLN A 141 14.49 -25.49 -3.69
N ASN A 142 13.45 -25.87 -4.43
CA ASN A 142 13.47 -25.93 -5.89
C ASN A 142 13.59 -24.51 -6.49
N ARG A 143 14.79 -24.17 -6.98
CA ARG A 143 15.13 -22.85 -7.53
C ARG A 143 14.32 -22.49 -8.77
N ASP A 144 14.08 -23.44 -9.66
CA ASP A 144 13.36 -23.19 -10.92
C ASP A 144 11.90 -22.81 -10.64
N LEU A 145 11.30 -23.40 -9.61
CA LEU A 145 9.95 -23.01 -9.17
C LEU A 145 9.93 -21.64 -8.50
N ARG A 146 10.97 -21.28 -7.72
CA ARG A 146 11.11 -19.92 -7.18
C ARG A 146 11.18 -18.90 -8.31
N GLU A 147 12.03 -19.14 -9.31
CA GLU A 147 12.15 -18.29 -10.50
C GLU A 147 10.80 -18.16 -11.23
N LYS A 148 10.11 -19.27 -11.47
CA LYS A 148 8.82 -19.28 -12.17
C LYS A 148 7.76 -18.47 -11.44
N LEU A 149 7.63 -18.63 -10.13
CA LEU A 149 6.64 -17.89 -9.33
C LEU A 149 6.99 -16.41 -9.25
N TYR A 150 8.26 -16.07 -9.03
CA TYR A 150 8.71 -14.69 -8.97
C TYR A 150 8.49 -13.97 -10.30
N LYS A 151 8.81 -14.60 -11.44
CA LYS A 151 8.50 -14.06 -12.77
C LYS A 151 7.00 -13.84 -12.96
N GLY A 152 6.16 -14.76 -12.49
CA GLY A 152 4.71 -14.57 -12.46
C GLY A 152 4.26 -13.31 -11.71
N TYR A 153 4.92 -12.99 -10.60
CA TYR A 153 4.66 -11.78 -9.82
C TYR A 153 5.14 -10.50 -10.51
N ILE A 154 6.37 -10.49 -11.05
CA ILE A 154 6.98 -9.27 -11.58
C ILE A 154 6.57 -8.94 -13.01
N MET A 155 5.96 -9.89 -13.74
CA MET A 155 5.51 -9.71 -15.12
C MET A 155 4.03 -9.29 -15.22
N ARG A 156 3.36 -9.00 -14.10
CA ARG A 156 1.95 -8.55 -14.11
C ARG A 156 1.80 -7.28 -14.95
N GLY A 157 0.88 -7.34 -15.92
CA GLY A 157 0.64 -6.26 -16.88
C GLY A 157 1.75 -6.10 -17.94
N ASP A 158 2.68 -7.06 -18.08
CA ASP A 158 3.83 -6.99 -19.00
C ASP A 158 3.97 -8.26 -19.88
N ASN A 159 2.86 -8.93 -20.18
CA ASN A 159 2.85 -10.25 -20.84
C ASN A 159 2.53 -10.21 -22.35
N ASN A 160 2.43 -9.03 -22.98
CA ASN A 160 2.07 -8.83 -24.38
C ASN A 160 0.74 -9.50 -24.76
N ASN A 161 -0.22 -9.49 -23.84
CA ASN A 161 -1.56 -10.05 -24.00
C ASN A 161 -2.63 -8.94 -23.94
N THR A 162 -3.90 -9.29 -23.79
CA THR A 162 -5.00 -8.30 -23.74
C THR A 162 -5.02 -7.43 -22.48
N ASN A 163 -4.34 -7.85 -21.42
CA ASN A 163 -4.28 -7.17 -20.13
C ASN A 163 -2.92 -6.46 -19.93
N ASP A 164 -2.18 -6.24 -21.01
CA ASP A 164 -0.90 -5.54 -20.98
C ASP A 164 -1.11 -4.05 -20.67
N ASN A 165 -0.30 -3.51 -19.76
CA ASN A 165 -0.41 -2.14 -19.27
C ASN A 165 0.65 -1.21 -19.86
N LYS A 166 1.59 -1.68 -20.68
CA LYS A 166 2.68 -0.83 -21.19
C LYS A 166 2.15 0.36 -22.00
N GLU A 167 1.23 0.13 -22.93
CA GLU A 167 0.67 1.22 -23.73
C GLU A 167 -0.14 2.20 -22.86
N ILE A 168 -0.91 1.67 -21.90
CA ILE A 168 -1.74 2.46 -20.98
C ILE A 168 -0.87 3.41 -20.13
N VAL A 169 0.27 2.94 -19.63
CA VAL A 169 1.22 3.78 -18.87
C VAL A 169 1.69 4.97 -19.71
N GLY A 170 2.14 4.72 -20.95
CA GLY A 170 2.60 5.78 -21.85
C GLY A 170 1.50 6.81 -22.14
N GLN A 171 0.27 6.36 -22.39
CA GLN A 171 -0.89 7.22 -22.60
C GLN A 171 -1.22 8.07 -21.36
N ILE A 172 -1.23 7.47 -20.17
CA ILE A 172 -1.46 8.18 -18.89
C ILE A 172 -0.40 9.27 -18.69
N VAL A 173 0.88 8.96 -18.93
CA VAL A 173 1.98 9.93 -18.76
C VAL A 173 1.82 11.10 -19.73
N ASN A 174 1.54 10.85 -21.01
CA ASN A 174 1.32 11.93 -21.99
C ASN A 174 0.12 12.82 -21.63
N LEU A 175 -1.00 12.22 -21.17
CA LEU A 175 -2.15 12.99 -20.70
C LEU A 175 -1.83 13.81 -19.44
N ARG A 176 -1.01 13.27 -18.53
CA ARG A 176 -0.51 13.98 -17.33
C ARG A 176 0.39 15.16 -17.71
N VAL A 177 1.27 15.01 -18.71
CA VAL A 177 2.07 16.10 -19.28
C VAL A 177 1.17 17.20 -19.84
N ARG A 178 0.23 16.83 -20.73
CA ARG A 178 -0.70 17.78 -21.34
C ARG A 178 -1.52 18.53 -20.30
N ARG A 179 -2.01 17.82 -19.28
CA ARG A 179 -2.74 18.41 -18.14
C ARG A 179 -1.90 19.43 -17.39
N ALA A 180 -0.66 19.09 -17.06
CA ALA A 180 0.24 20.00 -16.35
C ALA A 180 0.48 21.29 -17.16
N LYS A 181 0.77 21.16 -18.45
CA LYS A 181 1.03 22.31 -19.34
C LYS A 181 -0.18 23.24 -19.46
N ILE A 182 -1.39 22.70 -19.65
CA ILE A 182 -2.62 23.50 -19.70
C ILE A 182 -2.85 24.26 -18.40
N LEU A 183 -2.51 23.64 -17.26
CA LEU A 183 -2.63 24.26 -15.94
C LEU A 183 -1.45 25.18 -15.58
N GLY A 184 -0.49 25.39 -16.49
CA GLY A 184 0.64 26.31 -16.29
C GLY A 184 1.81 25.72 -15.49
N PHE A 185 1.94 24.40 -15.43
CA PHE A 185 3.05 23.70 -14.77
C PHE A 185 4.00 23.07 -15.79
N ASP A 186 5.28 22.96 -15.43
CA ASP A 186 6.30 22.39 -16.32
C ASP A 186 6.17 20.88 -16.47
N THR A 187 5.94 20.18 -15.36
CA THR A 187 5.75 18.74 -15.31
C THR A 187 4.55 18.36 -14.46
N TYR A 188 4.11 17.10 -14.55
CA TYR A 188 3.06 16.59 -13.67
C TYR A 188 3.51 16.53 -12.20
N ALA A 189 4.79 16.28 -11.95
CA ALA A 189 5.35 16.32 -10.61
C ALA A 189 5.22 17.72 -9.98
N ASP A 190 5.51 18.80 -10.73
CA ASP A 190 5.31 20.17 -10.25
C ASP A 190 3.85 20.44 -9.89
N PHE A 191 2.94 20.00 -10.78
CA PHE A 191 1.51 20.13 -10.55
C PHE A 191 1.06 19.41 -9.27
N VAL A 192 1.55 18.20 -8.99
CA VAL A 192 1.16 17.45 -7.78
C VAL A 192 1.79 18.06 -6.53
N LEU A 193 3.09 18.37 -6.56
CA LEU A 193 3.88 18.67 -5.37
C LEU A 193 3.59 20.04 -4.75
N VAL A 194 3.02 21.00 -5.50
CA VAL A 194 2.66 22.32 -4.95
C VAL A 194 1.73 22.22 -3.72
N ASN A 195 0.86 21.19 -3.68
CA ASN A 195 -0.05 20.91 -2.57
C ASN A 195 0.51 19.99 -1.50
N ASN A 196 1.68 19.39 -1.75
CA ASN A 196 2.40 18.54 -0.82
C ASN A 196 3.30 19.38 0.09
N MET A 197 3.84 18.78 1.14
CA MET A 197 4.81 19.39 2.05
C MET A 197 6.17 19.59 1.37
N ALA A 198 6.58 18.66 0.49
CA ALA A 198 7.87 18.70 -0.22
C ALA A 198 7.99 19.82 -1.26
N LYS A 199 6.87 20.36 -1.77
CA LYS A 199 6.76 21.48 -2.72
C LYS A 199 7.33 21.28 -4.11
N THR A 200 8.53 20.73 -4.27
CA THR A 200 9.21 20.66 -5.56
C THR A 200 9.81 19.28 -5.86
N PRO A 201 9.90 18.88 -7.14
CA PRO A 201 10.53 17.61 -7.54
C PRO A 201 11.97 17.47 -7.02
N GLU A 202 12.75 18.55 -7.02
CA GLU A 202 14.15 18.55 -6.58
C GLU A 202 14.27 18.21 -5.09
N THR A 203 13.35 18.73 -4.27
CA THR A 203 13.32 18.45 -2.84
C THR A 203 13.06 16.96 -2.59
N VAL A 204 12.12 16.37 -3.33
CA VAL A 204 11.81 14.94 -3.25
C VAL A 204 13.01 14.10 -3.67
N VAL A 205 13.56 14.34 -4.87
CA VAL A 205 14.69 13.56 -5.41
C VAL A 205 15.91 13.68 -4.50
N SER A 206 16.22 14.88 -3.99
CA SER A 206 17.34 15.08 -3.06
C SER A 206 17.14 14.33 -1.74
N PHE A 207 15.91 14.31 -1.20
CA PHE A 207 15.61 13.51 -0.01
C PHE A 207 15.80 12.02 -0.28
N LEU A 208 15.22 11.49 -1.37
CA LEU A 208 15.32 10.08 -1.74
C LEU A 208 16.78 9.65 -1.96
N GLN A 209 17.60 10.47 -2.62
CA GLN A 209 19.01 10.16 -2.88
C GLN A 209 19.86 10.07 -1.60
N ARG A 210 19.58 10.90 -0.58
CA ARG A 210 20.27 10.83 0.72
C ARG A 210 20.05 9.50 1.43
N VAL A 211 18.90 8.86 1.19
CA VAL A 211 18.57 7.53 1.74
C VAL A 211 19.07 6.41 0.82
N TRP A 212 18.96 6.61 -0.49
CA TRP A 212 19.37 5.65 -1.52
C TRP A 212 20.84 5.21 -1.42
N GLU A 213 21.76 6.17 -1.32
CA GLU A 213 23.20 5.90 -1.34
C GLU A 213 23.66 4.95 -0.22
N PRO A 214 23.35 5.21 1.08
CA PRO A 214 23.70 4.28 2.14
C PRO A 214 22.92 2.96 2.05
N ALA A 215 21.64 2.98 1.67
CA ALA A 215 20.83 1.78 1.55
C ALA A 215 21.39 0.81 0.48
N LEU A 216 21.77 1.33 -0.69
CA LEU A 216 22.35 0.54 -1.77
C LEU A 216 23.69 -0.09 -1.38
N LYS A 217 24.49 0.61 -0.55
CA LYS A 217 25.71 0.03 0.02
C LYS A 217 25.37 -1.16 0.92
N VAL A 218 24.41 -1.01 1.84
CA VAL A 218 23.99 -2.09 2.74
C VAL A 218 23.40 -3.27 1.96
N ALA A 219 22.57 -3.02 0.95
CA ALA A 219 22.02 -4.08 0.09
C ALA A 219 23.14 -4.92 -0.60
N LYS A 220 24.21 -4.27 -1.06
CA LYS A 220 25.36 -4.99 -1.64
C LYS A 220 26.11 -5.83 -0.61
N GLU A 221 26.20 -5.36 0.64
CA GLU A 221 26.79 -6.12 1.75
C GLU A 221 25.91 -7.33 2.13
N GLU A 222 24.59 -7.15 2.15
CA GLU A 222 23.60 -8.22 2.37
C GLU A 222 23.70 -9.28 1.26
N LEU A 223 23.72 -8.87 -0.01
CA LEU A 223 23.91 -9.79 -1.14
C LEU A 223 25.23 -10.56 -1.02
N ALA A 224 26.33 -9.89 -0.70
CA ALA A 224 27.63 -10.54 -0.55
C ALA A 224 27.64 -11.57 0.60
N ALA A 225 26.91 -11.31 1.68
CA ALA A 225 26.75 -12.27 2.77
C ALA A 225 25.91 -13.48 2.34
N MET A 226 24.79 -13.25 1.64
CA MET A 226 23.95 -14.32 1.10
C MET A 226 24.69 -15.18 0.06
N GLN A 227 25.49 -14.57 -0.81
CA GLN A 227 26.28 -15.30 -1.81
C GLN A 227 27.31 -16.23 -1.14
N LYS A 228 27.90 -15.83 0.00
CA LYS A 228 28.81 -16.73 0.76
C LYS A 228 28.09 -17.97 1.28
N ILE A 229 26.84 -17.84 1.71
CA ILE A 229 26.02 -18.97 2.13
C ILE A 229 25.78 -19.90 0.93
N ALA A 230 25.38 -19.34 -0.21
CA ALA A 230 25.18 -20.10 -1.46
C ALA A 230 26.45 -20.85 -1.90
N ASP A 231 27.61 -20.17 -1.85
CA ASP A 231 28.90 -20.75 -2.22
C ASP A 231 29.31 -21.88 -1.27
N ALA A 232 29.09 -21.71 0.04
CA ALA A 232 29.39 -22.73 1.04
C ALA A 232 28.51 -23.99 0.91
N GLU A 233 27.28 -23.83 0.41
CA GLU A 233 26.37 -24.94 0.08
C GLU A 233 26.67 -25.60 -1.26
N GLY A 234 27.63 -25.07 -2.03
CA GLY A 234 27.99 -25.59 -3.35
C GLY A 234 26.95 -25.27 -4.43
N ALA A 235 26.19 -24.18 -4.28
CA ALA A 235 25.13 -23.79 -5.20
C ALA A 235 25.63 -23.62 -6.66
N GLY A 236 26.85 -23.11 -6.85
CA GLY A 236 27.48 -23.02 -8.17
C GLY A 236 26.88 -21.97 -9.11
N PHE A 237 26.05 -21.05 -8.58
CA PHE A 237 25.44 -19.96 -9.32
C PHE A 237 25.58 -18.63 -8.57
N LYS A 238 25.47 -17.52 -9.31
CA LYS A 238 25.27 -16.20 -8.72
C LYS A 238 23.81 -16.04 -8.32
N LEU A 239 23.56 -15.41 -7.18
CA LEU A 239 22.21 -15.11 -6.75
C LEU A 239 21.54 -14.16 -7.74
N GLU A 240 20.31 -14.47 -8.07
CA GLU A 240 19.41 -13.64 -8.87
C GLU A 240 18.31 -13.09 -7.96
N SER A 241 17.47 -12.19 -8.48
CA SER A 241 16.40 -11.56 -7.69
C SER A 241 15.43 -12.55 -7.03
N TRP A 242 15.09 -13.66 -7.69
CA TRP A 242 14.24 -14.73 -7.12
C TRP A 242 14.93 -15.60 -6.06
N ASP A 243 16.23 -15.44 -5.86
CA ASP A 243 16.98 -16.12 -4.81
C ASP A 243 17.06 -15.30 -3.51
N TRP A 244 16.73 -14.00 -3.54
CA TRP A 244 16.92 -13.09 -2.40
C TRP A 244 16.21 -13.59 -1.15
N TRP A 245 14.89 -13.83 -1.20
CA TRP A 245 14.10 -14.27 -0.05
C TRP A 245 14.62 -15.58 0.57
N TYR A 246 15.03 -16.54 -0.27
CA TYR A 246 15.51 -17.83 0.18
C TYR A 246 16.81 -17.70 0.99
N TYR A 247 17.79 -16.97 0.46
CA TYR A 247 19.06 -16.80 1.16
C TYR A 247 19.01 -15.75 2.27
N ALA A 248 18.07 -14.80 2.20
CA ALA A 248 17.82 -13.86 3.28
C ALA A 248 17.33 -14.60 4.54
N GLU A 249 16.43 -15.57 4.41
CA GLU A 249 16.00 -16.37 5.58
C GLU A 249 17.13 -17.22 6.16
N LYS A 250 18.01 -17.78 5.33
CA LYS A 250 19.23 -18.46 5.81
C LYS A 250 20.15 -17.52 6.56
N LEU A 251 20.39 -16.33 6.01
CA LEU A 251 21.23 -15.31 6.64
C LEU A 251 20.62 -14.80 7.95
N ARG A 252 19.29 -14.63 8.01
CA ARG A 252 18.56 -14.25 9.23
C ARG A 252 18.80 -15.28 10.33
N LYS A 253 18.64 -16.57 9.99
CA LYS A 253 18.85 -17.68 10.91
C LYS A 253 20.31 -17.76 11.40
N GLU A 254 21.28 -17.63 10.50
CA GLU A 254 22.71 -17.64 10.86
C GLU A 254 23.08 -16.47 11.79
N LYS A 255 22.57 -15.27 11.51
CA LYS A 255 22.99 -14.04 12.21
C LYS A 255 22.25 -13.79 13.53
N TYR A 256 20.98 -14.18 13.63
CA TYR A 256 20.13 -13.84 14.78
C TYR A 256 19.54 -15.04 15.51
N ASP A 257 19.79 -16.27 15.05
CA ASP A 257 19.17 -17.49 15.59
C ASP A 257 17.64 -17.35 15.69
N LEU A 258 17.05 -16.72 14.67
CA LEU A 258 15.64 -16.42 14.56
C LEU A 258 15.08 -17.10 13.32
N ASP A 259 14.03 -17.89 13.54
CA ASP A 259 13.27 -18.56 12.50
C ASP A 259 11.83 -18.02 12.55
N GLU A 260 11.37 -17.40 11.47
CA GLU A 260 10.03 -16.80 11.41
C GLU A 260 8.93 -17.82 11.72
N GLN A 261 9.16 -19.11 11.43
CA GLN A 261 8.22 -20.18 11.76
C GLN A 261 8.05 -20.39 13.28
N GLN A 262 9.02 -19.98 14.10
CA GLN A 262 8.91 -20.05 15.57
C GLN A 262 8.09 -18.88 16.14
N ILE A 263 8.05 -17.75 15.44
CA ILE A 263 7.35 -16.53 15.86
C ILE A 263 5.87 -16.62 15.48
N LYS A 264 5.58 -17.12 14.28
CA LYS A 264 4.24 -17.18 13.68
C LYS A 264 3.15 -17.76 14.61
N PRO A 265 3.38 -18.84 15.40
CA PRO A 265 2.40 -19.36 16.36
C PRO A 265 1.95 -18.36 17.44
N TYR A 266 2.72 -17.30 17.71
CA TYR A 266 2.38 -16.26 18.68
C TYR A 266 1.61 -15.09 18.06
N LEU A 267 1.54 -15.01 16.73
CA LEU A 267 0.94 -13.90 15.98
C LEU A 267 -0.43 -14.29 15.42
N LYS A 268 -1.31 -14.85 16.27
CA LYS A 268 -2.71 -15.09 15.91
C LYS A 268 -3.40 -13.76 15.59
N LEU A 269 -4.08 -13.66 14.45
CA LEU A 269 -4.73 -12.44 13.93
C LEU A 269 -5.55 -11.70 15.00
N GLU A 270 -6.42 -12.40 15.71
CA GLU A 270 -7.28 -11.80 16.73
C GLU A 270 -6.47 -11.25 17.91
N ASN A 271 -5.39 -11.91 18.29
CA ASN A 271 -4.52 -11.39 19.34
C ASN A 271 -3.84 -10.09 18.87
N VAL A 272 -3.30 -10.07 17.63
CA VAL A 272 -2.66 -8.86 17.07
C VAL A 272 -3.65 -7.70 16.99
N ARG A 273 -4.89 -7.95 16.55
CA ARG A 273 -6.01 -6.98 16.58
C ARG A 273 -6.29 -6.49 18.01
N ASP A 274 -6.30 -7.38 18.99
CA ASP A 274 -6.52 -6.98 20.37
C ASP A 274 -5.32 -6.19 20.94
N GLY A 275 -4.11 -6.44 20.42
CA GLY A 275 -2.89 -5.66 20.68
C GLY A 275 -2.98 -4.22 20.20
N LEU A 276 -3.43 -3.98 18.96
CA LEU A 276 -3.65 -2.60 18.48
C LEU A 276 -4.80 -1.91 19.22
N PHE A 277 -5.86 -2.62 19.62
CA PHE A 277 -6.93 -2.04 20.46
C PHE A 277 -6.41 -1.69 21.85
N TYR A 278 -5.54 -2.51 22.42
CA TYR A 278 -4.85 -2.22 23.67
C TYR A 278 -4.02 -0.93 23.56
N VAL A 279 -3.23 -0.78 22.49
CA VAL A 279 -2.44 0.44 22.26
C VAL A 279 -3.34 1.68 22.15
N ALA A 280 -4.41 1.60 21.35
CA ALA A 280 -5.37 2.70 21.23
C ALA A 280 -6.04 3.06 22.56
N ASN A 281 -6.35 2.06 23.39
CA ASN A 281 -6.87 2.29 24.73
C ASN A 281 -5.85 2.99 25.64
N LYS A 282 -4.58 2.55 25.63
CA LYS A 282 -3.53 3.12 26.48
C LYS A 282 -3.17 4.55 26.09
N LEU A 283 -3.10 4.84 24.80
CA LEU A 283 -2.71 6.17 24.30
C LEU A 283 -3.87 7.16 24.32
N TYR A 284 -5.07 6.72 23.91
CA TYR A 284 -6.18 7.62 23.60
C TYR A 284 -7.45 7.34 24.43
N GLY A 285 -7.49 6.25 25.20
CA GLY A 285 -8.67 5.87 25.98
C GLY A 285 -9.81 5.24 25.17
N LEU A 286 -9.57 4.91 23.89
CA LEU A 286 -10.59 4.30 23.03
C LEU A 286 -11.00 2.91 23.51
N THR A 287 -12.26 2.55 23.26
CA THR A 287 -12.76 1.18 23.44
C THR A 287 -13.50 0.71 22.19
N PHE A 288 -13.48 -0.60 21.95
CA PHE A 288 -13.97 -1.22 20.72
C PHE A 288 -15.00 -2.30 21.09
N GLU A 289 -16.24 -2.13 20.68
CA GLU A 289 -17.33 -3.07 20.96
C GLU A 289 -17.75 -3.76 19.67
N LYS A 290 -17.52 -5.07 19.56
CA LYS A 290 -17.88 -5.86 18.37
C LYS A 290 -19.38 -5.77 18.09
N GLN A 291 -19.73 -5.52 16.84
CA GLN A 291 -21.11 -5.43 16.36
C GLN A 291 -21.39 -6.61 15.40
N THR A 292 -22.62 -7.13 15.45
CA THR A 292 -23.04 -8.31 14.67
C THR A 292 -24.30 -8.07 13.84
N ASP A 293 -24.91 -6.90 13.99
CA ASP A 293 -26.16 -6.48 13.33
C ASP A 293 -25.93 -5.41 12.25
N ILE A 294 -24.68 -4.98 12.05
CA ILE A 294 -24.29 -4.05 10.98
C ILE A 294 -24.17 -4.83 9.65
N PRO A 295 -24.84 -4.38 8.56
CA PRO A 295 -24.67 -4.98 7.25
C PRO A 295 -23.22 -4.89 6.75
N VAL A 296 -22.73 -6.00 6.19
CA VAL A 296 -21.38 -6.12 5.63
C VAL A 296 -21.43 -6.51 4.16
N TYR A 297 -20.45 -6.07 3.38
CA TYR A 297 -20.33 -6.39 1.96
C TYR A 297 -19.67 -7.76 1.70
N ASN A 298 -19.07 -8.35 2.72
CA ASN A 298 -18.51 -9.70 2.70
C ASN A 298 -18.59 -10.30 4.12
N THR A 299 -18.85 -11.60 4.23
CA THR A 299 -19.05 -12.30 5.52
C THR A 299 -17.79 -12.38 6.38
N ALA A 300 -16.60 -12.18 5.82
CA ALA A 300 -15.34 -12.13 6.56
C ALA A 300 -15.09 -10.77 7.25
N VAL A 301 -15.92 -9.76 7.02
CA VAL A 301 -15.76 -8.43 7.59
C VAL A 301 -16.24 -8.41 9.04
N GLU A 302 -15.36 -8.02 9.96
CA GLU A 302 -15.75 -7.72 11.34
C GLU A 302 -16.13 -6.25 11.49
N THR A 303 -17.08 -5.94 12.37
CA THR A 303 -17.47 -4.55 12.66
C THR A 303 -17.37 -4.24 14.15
N TYR A 304 -16.94 -3.02 14.48
CA TYR A 304 -16.78 -2.55 15.85
C TYR A 304 -17.33 -1.13 16.00
N GLN A 305 -18.09 -0.90 17.07
CA GLN A 305 -18.37 0.45 17.54
C GLN A 305 -17.12 0.96 18.27
N VAL A 306 -16.57 2.08 17.80
CA VAL A 306 -15.47 2.77 18.46
C VAL A 306 -16.07 3.81 19.39
N LYS A 307 -15.67 3.77 20.66
CA LYS A 307 -16.08 4.74 21.68
C LYS A 307 -14.88 5.52 22.20
N ASP A 308 -15.09 6.82 22.41
CA ASP A 308 -14.10 7.71 23.02
C ASP A 308 -13.96 7.43 24.52
N ARG A 309 -13.01 8.08 25.19
CA ARG A 309 -12.69 7.93 26.60
C ARG A 309 -13.89 8.20 27.52
N ASP A 310 -14.81 9.06 27.10
CA ASP A 310 -16.06 9.38 27.82
C ASP A 310 -17.21 8.41 27.49
N SER A 311 -16.92 7.33 26.77
CA SER A 311 -17.88 6.33 26.25
C SER A 311 -18.83 6.84 25.17
N SER A 312 -18.64 8.07 24.66
CA SER A 312 -19.40 8.57 23.51
C SER A 312 -19.02 7.82 22.23
N HIS A 313 -19.94 7.77 21.27
CA HIS A 313 -19.69 7.16 19.97
C HIS A 313 -18.70 8.02 19.16
N LEU A 314 -17.67 7.39 18.61
CA LEU A 314 -16.64 8.07 17.81
C LEU A 314 -16.64 7.62 16.34
N ALA A 315 -16.80 6.32 16.07
CA ALA A 315 -16.81 5.77 14.71
C ALA A 315 -17.41 4.36 14.67
N ILE A 316 -17.63 3.86 13.45
CA ILE A 316 -17.72 2.41 13.18
C ILE A 316 -16.47 2.00 12.42
N LEU A 317 -15.82 0.93 12.88
CA LEU A 317 -14.66 0.31 12.25
C LEU A 317 -15.07 -1.00 11.58
N TYR A 318 -14.70 -1.17 10.32
CA TYR A 318 -14.82 -2.40 9.54
C TYR A 318 -13.42 -2.98 9.34
N LEU A 319 -13.22 -4.26 9.63
CA LEU A 319 -11.95 -4.95 9.46
C LEU A 319 -12.12 -6.10 8.44
N ASP A 320 -11.43 -5.98 7.30
CA ASP A 320 -11.51 -6.93 6.17
C ASP A 320 -10.14 -7.53 5.87
N TYR A 321 -9.86 -8.68 6.49
CA TYR A 321 -8.53 -9.28 6.49
C TYR A 321 -8.16 -10.15 5.28
N PRO A 322 -9.00 -11.12 4.86
CA PRO A 322 -8.50 -12.17 3.98
C PRO A 322 -8.27 -11.67 2.56
N THR A 323 -7.22 -12.19 1.93
CA THR A 323 -7.07 -12.16 0.48
C THR A 323 -8.15 -13.02 -0.17
N ARG A 324 -8.64 -12.61 -1.34
CA ARG A 324 -9.67 -13.35 -2.09
C ARG A 324 -9.76 -12.88 -3.53
N GLU A 325 -10.35 -13.69 -4.40
CA GLU A 325 -10.64 -13.28 -5.77
C GLU A 325 -11.54 -12.04 -5.79
N GLY A 326 -11.23 -11.10 -6.68
CA GLY A 326 -11.96 -9.83 -6.83
C GLY A 326 -11.58 -8.74 -5.81
N LYS A 327 -10.68 -9.02 -4.86
CA LYS A 327 -10.10 -8.01 -3.96
C LYS A 327 -8.74 -7.55 -4.51
N ASN A 328 -8.51 -6.23 -4.56
CA ASN A 328 -7.21 -5.69 -4.92
C ASN A 328 -6.12 -6.15 -3.92
N ALA A 329 -4.90 -6.36 -4.42
CA ALA A 329 -3.76 -6.70 -3.57
C ALA A 329 -3.30 -5.51 -2.71
N GLY A 330 -2.54 -5.80 -1.65
CA GLY A 330 -2.01 -4.81 -0.73
C GLY A 330 -2.82 -4.69 0.57
N ALA A 331 -2.62 -3.58 1.27
CA ALA A 331 -3.40 -3.19 2.43
C ALA A 331 -3.72 -1.70 2.30
N TRP A 332 -4.85 -1.28 2.84
CA TRP A 332 -5.26 0.12 2.85
C TRP A 332 -6.31 0.39 3.93
N CYS A 333 -6.34 1.64 4.37
CA CYS A 333 -7.44 2.20 5.13
C CYS A 333 -8.28 3.14 4.24
N SER A 334 -9.59 3.13 4.44
CA SER A 334 -10.54 3.96 3.68
C SER A 334 -11.72 4.36 4.55
N GLY A 335 -12.53 5.30 4.05
CA GLY A 335 -13.79 5.67 4.68
C GLY A 335 -14.96 5.33 3.77
N LEU A 336 -15.92 4.53 4.25
CA LEU A 336 -17.23 4.39 3.59
C LEU A 336 -18.04 5.70 3.71
N ARG A 337 -17.77 6.45 4.79
CA ARG A 337 -18.36 7.75 5.06
C ARG A 337 -17.43 8.54 5.98
N GLY A 338 -17.14 9.79 5.64
CA GLY A 338 -16.35 10.69 6.48
C GLY A 338 -17.17 11.36 7.58
N TYR A 339 -16.46 11.91 8.57
CA TYR A 339 -17.07 12.80 9.56
C TYR A 339 -17.65 14.04 8.87
N LYS A 340 -18.79 14.55 9.37
CA LYS A 340 -19.37 15.82 8.94
C LYS A 340 -20.18 16.47 10.06
N LYS A 341 -20.02 17.78 10.23
CA LYS A 341 -20.94 18.59 11.03
C LYS A 341 -22.09 19.09 10.15
N LEU A 342 -23.32 18.72 10.50
CA LEU A 342 -24.50 19.05 9.71
C LEU A 342 -24.99 20.48 10.00
N PRO A 343 -25.77 21.10 9.09
CA PRO A 343 -26.26 22.47 9.26
C PRO A 343 -27.12 22.69 10.51
N ASP A 344 -27.77 21.66 11.02
CA ASP A 344 -28.55 21.70 12.27
C ASP A 344 -27.69 21.55 13.54
N GLY A 345 -26.36 21.41 13.38
CA GLY A 345 -25.39 21.25 14.45
C GLY A 345 -25.17 19.80 14.88
N SER A 346 -25.93 18.84 14.34
CA SER A 346 -25.71 17.41 14.60
C SER A 346 -24.45 16.89 13.89
N GLU A 347 -23.93 15.76 14.37
CA GLU A 347 -22.69 15.17 13.87
C GLU A 347 -22.96 13.83 13.17
N GLN A 348 -22.39 13.70 11.98
CA GLN A 348 -22.28 12.44 11.27
C GLN A 348 -20.91 11.84 11.55
N PHE A 349 -20.87 10.70 12.22
CA PHE A 349 -19.63 10.00 12.57
C PHE A 349 -19.09 9.13 11.41
N PRO A 350 -17.76 8.99 11.33
CA PRO A 350 -17.10 8.27 10.25
C PRO A 350 -17.36 6.75 10.31
N LEU A 351 -17.38 6.15 9.12
CA LEU A 351 -17.38 4.70 8.90
C LEU A 351 -16.04 4.36 8.24
N VAL A 352 -15.13 3.76 8.99
CA VAL A 352 -13.73 3.54 8.59
C VAL A 352 -13.51 2.05 8.31
N THR A 353 -12.80 1.73 7.24
CA THR A 353 -12.46 0.36 6.84
C THR A 353 -10.95 0.19 6.86
N VAL A 354 -10.46 -0.83 7.58
CA VAL A 354 -9.10 -1.35 7.41
C VAL A 354 -9.20 -2.62 6.59
N THR A 355 -8.47 -2.66 5.49
CA THR A 355 -8.47 -3.79 4.54
C THR A 355 -7.06 -4.31 4.35
N THR A 356 -6.87 -5.61 4.50
CA THR A 356 -5.57 -6.27 4.29
C THR A 356 -5.72 -7.44 3.31
N ASN A 357 -4.64 -8.18 3.02
CA ASN A 357 -4.67 -9.39 2.19
C ASN A 357 -3.96 -10.54 2.92
N PHE A 358 -4.39 -10.82 4.13
CA PHE A 358 -3.86 -11.91 4.96
C PHE A 358 -4.32 -13.29 4.47
N PRO A 359 -3.66 -14.38 4.88
CA PRO A 359 -4.09 -15.73 4.54
C PRO A 359 -5.55 -15.98 4.90
N GLU A 360 -6.27 -16.69 4.04
CA GLU A 360 -7.59 -17.23 4.41
C GLU A 360 -7.43 -18.30 5.51
N PRO A 361 -8.42 -18.42 6.41
CA PRO A 361 -8.48 -19.57 7.32
C PRO A 361 -8.58 -20.86 6.50
N VAL A 362 -7.80 -21.87 6.89
CA VAL A 362 -7.84 -23.20 6.30
C VAL A 362 -8.34 -24.17 7.37
N ASP A 363 -9.42 -24.89 7.06
CA ASP A 363 -10.13 -25.75 8.01
C ASP A 363 -10.48 -24.98 9.31
N ASP A 364 -10.32 -25.64 10.47
CA ASP A 364 -10.55 -25.05 11.79
C ASP A 364 -9.29 -24.35 12.38
N GLN A 365 -8.25 -24.09 11.56
CA GLN A 365 -7.01 -23.46 12.05
C GLN A 365 -7.14 -21.94 12.13
N PRO A 366 -6.58 -21.30 13.18
CA PRO A 366 -6.56 -19.85 13.24
C PRO A 366 -5.65 -19.25 12.17
N VAL A 367 -5.94 -18.00 11.79
CA VAL A 367 -5.05 -17.22 10.93
C VAL A 367 -3.84 -16.78 11.75
N LEU A 368 -2.66 -17.27 11.37
CA LEU A 368 -1.38 -16.90 11.95
C LEU A 368 -0.64 -15.97 11.00
N LEU A 369 -0.32 -14.77 11.48
CA LEU A 369 0.33 -13.72 10.69
C LEU A 369 1.84 -13.90 10.68
N SER A 370 2.47 -13.50 9.57
CA SER A 370 3.89 -13.15 9.56
C SER A 370 4.14 -11.90 10.40
N TRP A 371 5.42 -11.58 10.64
CA TRP A 371 5.76 -10.32 11.30
C TRP A 371 5.37 -9.10 10.45
N ASP A 372 5.65 -9.14 9.14
CA ASP A 372 5.25 -8.10 8.16
C ASP A 372 3.73 -7.87 8.15
N GLU A 373 2.94 -8.94 8.24
CA GLU A 373 1.48 -8.86 8.29
C GLU A 373 0.99 -8.26 9.61
N ALA A 374 1.64 -8.55 10.73
CA ALA A 374 1.34 -7.93 12.01
C ALA A 374 1.65 -6.41 11.97
N GLU A 375 2.82 -6.01 11.49
CA GLU A 375 3.18 -4.59 11.30
C GLU A 375 2.21 -3.89 10.33
N THR A 376 1.85 -4.54 9.22
CA THR A 376 0.85 -4.03 8.26
C THR A 376 -0.48 -3.73 8.93
N LEU A 377 -0.94 -4.59 9.85
CA LEU A 377 -2.20 -4.33 10.56
C LEU A 377 -2.10 -3.11 11.48
N PHE A 378 -0.96 -2.90 12.14
CA PHE A 378 -0.70 -1.68 12.91
C PHE A 378 -0.61 -0.44 12.00
N HIS A 379 0.03 -0.53 10.83
CA HIS A 379 0.10 0.55 9.84
C HIS A 379 -1.30 1.03 9.47
N GLU A 380 -2.15 0.12 8.97
CA GLU A 380 -3.49 0.49 8.51
C GLU A 380 -4.38 0.99 9.64
N PHE A 381 -4.17 0.48 10.85
CA PHE A 381 -4.88 0.98 12.02
C PHE A 381 -4.44 2.40 12.43
N GLY A 382 -3.20 2.81 12.13
CA GLY A 382 -2.77 4.20 12.30
C GLY A 382 -3.53 5.17 11.40
N HIS A 383 -3.80 4.79 10.14
CA HIS A 383 -4.73 5.53 9.28
C HIS A 383 -6.15 5.54 9.84
N ALA A 384 -6.61 4.43 10.42
CA ALA A 384 -7.94 4.38 11.03
C ALA A 384 -8.06 5.33 12.23
N LEU A 385 -7.02 5.44 13.06
CA LEU A 385 -6.95 6.40 14.16
C LEU A 385 -7.04 7.85 13.65
N ASP A 386 -6.32 8.21 12.60
CA ASP A 386 -6.44 9.53 11.96
C ASP A 386 -7.87 9.77 11.46
N GLY A 387 -8.49 8.76 10.85
CA GLY A 387 -9.89 8.79 10.42
C GLY A 387 -10.90 8.95 11.54
N PHE A 388 -10.66 8.39 12.72
CA PHE A 388 -11.54 8.55 13.89
C PHE A 388 -11.47 9.96 14.46
N PHE A 389 -10.27 10.53 14.54
CA PHE A 389 -10.04 11.84 15.16
C PHE A 389 -10.18 13.02 14.20
N GLY A 390 -10.32 12.77 12.90
CA GLY A 390 -10.63 13.78 11.88
C GLY A 390 -12.02 14.42 12.05
N ARG A 391 -12.17 15.28 13.08
CA ARG A 391 -13.40 15.97 13.49
C ARG A 391 -13.22 17.49 13.55
N GLY A 392 -14.18 18.26 13.02
CA GLY A 392 -14.07 19.73 12.92
C GLY A 392 -15.29 20.42 12.28
N ASP A 393 -15.26 21.75 12.18
CA ASP A 393 -16.42 22.51 11.68
C ASP A 393 -16.53 22.58 10.15
N TYR A 394 -15.46 22.22 9.43
CA TYR A 394 -15.36 22.39 7.97
C TYR A 394 -14.86 21.11 7.30
N ASP A 395 -15.77 20.41 6.60
CA ASP A 395 -15.50 19.13 5.91
C ASP A 395 -14.23 19.15 5.06
N ARG A 396 -13.98 20.27 4.35
CA ARG A 396 -12.85 20.38 3.42
C ARG A 396 -11.48 20.29 4.08
N ILE A 397 -11.35 20.74 5.34
CA ILE A 397 -10.07 20.78 6.05
C ILE A 397 -9.99 19.73 7.17
N CYS A 398 -11.12 19.16 7.54
CA CYS A 398 -11.25 18.14 8.55
C CYS A 398 -10.73 16.78 8.03
N GLY A 399 -9.69 16.22 8.66
CA GLY A 399 -9.07 14.96 8.21
C GLY A 399 -8.36 15.05 6.85
N ALA A 400 -8.14 16.27 6.32
CA ALA A 400 -7.54 16.47 5.00
C ALA A 400 -6.03 16.71 5.12
N LEU A 401 -5.25 15.63 5.10
CA LEU A 401 -3.79 15.68 5.09
C LEU A 401 -3.23 15.72 3.65
N PRO A 402 -2.11 16.43 3.40
CA PRO A 402 -1.33 16.27 2.19
C PRO A 402 -0.86 14.81 2.00
N ARG A 403 -0.65 14.40 0.74
CA ARG A 403 -0.27 13.01 0.42
C ARG A 403 1.03 12.57 1.10
N ASP A 404 2.00 13.46 1.22
CA ASP A 404 3.30 13.20 1.86
C ASP A 404 3.29 13.41 3.38
N MET A 405 2.09 13.50 3.98
CA MET A 405 1.86 13.53 5.43
C MET A 405 0.89 12.42 5.88
N VAL A 406 0.02 11.94 4.98
CA VAL A 406 -0.98 10.92 5.34
C VAL A 406 -0.36 9.62 5.88
N GLU A 407 0.88 9.30 5.50
CA GLU A 407 1.59 8.12 6.01
C GLU A 407 2.25 8.31 7.38
N LEU A 408 2.23 9.52 7.95
CA LEU A 408 2.84 9.73 9.26
C LEU A 408 2.08 8.99 10.39
N PRO A 409 0.75 9.08 10.51
CA PRO A 409 0.02 8.37 11.57
C PRO A 409 0.15 6.85 11.45
N SER A 410 0.13 6.31 10.23
CA SER A 410 0.29 4.88 9.97
C SER A 410 1.67 4.37 10.38
N GLN A 411 2.74 5.01 9.89
CA GLN A 411 4.12 4.62 10.19
C GLN A 411 4.52 4.84 11.65
N ILE A 412 4.00 5.89 12.30
CA ILE A 412 4.20 6.06 13.74
C ILE A 412 3.57 4.89 14.51
N ASN A 413 2.40 4.41 14.07
CA ASN A 413 1.68 3.37 14.78
C ASN A 413 2.37 2.00 14.67
N GLU A 414 3.12 1.73 13.60
CA GLU A 414 3.95 0.52 13.44
C GLU A 414 4.95 0.34 14.59
N HIS A 415 5.54 1.44 15.11
CA HIS A 415 6.52 1.36 16.19
C HIS A 415 5.98 0.68 17.46
N TRP A 416 4.66 0.70 17.69
CA TRP A 416 4.05 0.05 18.84
C TRP A 416 3.97 -1.47 18.71
N ALA A 417 3.98 -2.01 17.48
CA ALA A 417 3.91 -3.45 17.24
C ALA A 417 5.08 -4.18 17.93
N ILE A 418 6.29 -3.63 17.82
CA ILE A 418 7.51 -4.26 18.35
C ILE A 418 7.88 -3.86 19.78
N GLN A 419 7.11 -2.97 20.43
CA GLN A 419 7.43 -2.58 21.81
C GLN A 419 7.26 -3.79 22.74
N PRO A 420 8.27 -4.16 23.55
CA PRO A 420 8.21 -5.35 24.40
C PRO A 420 6.95 -5.40 25.28
N GLU A 421 6.53 -4.27 25.86
CA GLU A 421 5.32 -4.20 26.70
C GLU A 421 4.03 -4.47 25.92
N VAL A 422 4.00 -4.14 24.62
CA VAL A 422 2.85 -4.40 23.74
C VAL A 422 2.89 -5.85 23.26
N LEU A 423 4.07 -6.35 22.86
CA LEU A 423 4.27 -7.76 22.50
C LEU A 423 3.83 -8.71 23.61
N GLN A 424 4.15 -8.42 24.88
CA GLN A 424 3.71 -9.22 26.03
C GLN A 424 2.18 -9.31 26.18
N VAL A 425 1.43 -8.38 25.59
CA VAL A 425 -0.04 -8.41 25.58
C VAL A 425 -0.55 -9.37 24.52
N TYR A 426 -0.10 -9.22 23.27
CA TYR A 426 -0.71 -9.91 22.13
C TYR A 426 0.07 -11.11 21.58
N ALA A 427 1.38 -11.16 21.76
CA ALA A 427 2.22 -12.24 21.26
C ALA A 427 2.06 -13.48 22.14
N ARG A 428 0.96 -14.21 21.96
CA ARG A 428 0.56 -15.39 22.75
C ARG A 428 0.37 -16.58 21.85
N HIS A 429 0.96 -17.71 22.25
CA HIS A 429 0.91 -18.94 21.47
C HIS A 429 -0.55 -19.37 21.27
N TYR A 430 -0.97 -19.56 20.02
CA TYR A 430 -2.38 -19.77 19.68
C TYR A 430 -3.03 -20.99 20.35
N GLN A 431 -2.23 -22.02 20.70
CA GLN A 431 -2.74 -23.24 21.35
C GLN A 431 -2.66 -23.20 22.88
N SER A 432 -1.56 -22.69 23.45
CA SER A 432 -1.29 -22.78 24.89
C SER A 432 -1.67 -21.49 25.63
N GLY A 433 -1.77 -20.36 24.93
CA GLY A 433 -1.99 -19.04 25.53
C GLY A 433 -0.76 -18.44 26.22
N GLU A 434 0.34 -19.18 26.29
CA GLU A 434 1.60 -18.74 26.89
C GLU A 434 2.17 -17.54 26.11
N PRO A 435 2.73 -16.53 26.81
CA PRO A 435 3.36 -15.40 26.15
C PRO A 435 4.62 -15.82 25.39
N MET A 436 4.99 -15.05 24.37
CA MET A 436 6.25 -15.21 23.66
C MET A 436 7.42 -15.13 24.65
N PRO A 437 8.35 -16.11 24.63
CA PRO A 437 9.54 -16.07 25.47
C PRO A 437 10.36 -14.79 25.27
N GLU A 438 10.90 -14.24 26.36
CA GLU A 438 11.64 -12.98 26.35
C GLU A 438 12.88 -13.03 25.43
N ASP A 439 13.55 -14.18 25.34
CA ASP A 439 14.67 -14.40 24.43
C ASP A 439 14.23 -14.32 22.96
N MET A 440 13.04 -14.82 22.63
CA MET A 440 12.46 -14.70 21.29
C MET A 440 12.07 -13.26 20.96
N ILE A 441 11.48 -12.53 21.92
CA ILE A 441 11.19 -11.08 21.78
C ILE A 441 12.48 -10.31 21.50
N GLN A 442 13.54 -10.56 22.28
CA GLN A 442 14.82 -9.87 22.10
C GLN A 442 15.45 -10.19 20.74
N LYS A 443 15.36 -11.45 20.26
CA LYS A 443 15.80 -11.83 18.91
C LYS A 443 15.03 -11.11 17.82
N LEU A 444 13.70 -11.02 17.95
CA LEU A 444 12.85 -10.27 17.03
C LEU A 444 13.27 -8.79 16.99
N VAL A 445 13.40 -8.15 18.14
CA VAL A 445 13.87 -6.75 18.26
C VAL A 445 15.25 -6.57 17.62
N ASN A 446 16.21 -7.45 17.92
CA ASN A 446 17.57 -7.40 17.36
C ASN A 446 17.58 -7.58 15.84
N SER A 447 16.63 -8.34 15.30
CA SER A 447 16.49 -8.59 13.87
C SER A 447 15.78 -7.47 13.11
N SER A 448 15.22 -6.45 13.78
CA SER A 448 14.50 -5.34 13.12
C SER A 448 15.33 -4.56 12.09
N HIS A 449 16.66 -4.56 12.24
CA HIS A 449 17.60 -3.96 11.30
C HIS A 449 18.07 -4.92 10.18
N PHE A 450 17.60 -6.16 10.17
CA PHE A 450 17.91 -7.12 9.13
C PHE A 450 17.23 -6.76 7.81
N ASN A 451 17.94 -6.97 6.68
CA ASN A 451 17.42 -6.81 5.32
C ASN A 451 16.95 -5.37 4.98
N GLN A 452 17.33 -4.38 5.80
CA GLN A 452 16.94 -2.99 5.60
C GLN A 452 17.57 -2.39 4.33
N GLY A 453 18.73 -2.92 3.89
CA GLY A 453 19.30 -2.56 2.59
C GLY A 453 18.34 -2.90 1.47
N PHE A 454 17.93 -4.17 1.38
CA PHE A 454 16.91 -4.61 0.43
C PHE A 454 15.61 -3.79 0.50
N MET A 455 14.96 -3.78 1.67
CA MET A 455 13.63 -3.17 1.84
C MET A 455 13.62 -1.69 1.50
N THR A 456 14.69 -0.97 1.83
CA THR A 456 14.82 0.45 1.50
C THR A 456 15.10 0.63 0.01
N VAL A 457 16.00 -0.17 -0.59
CA VAL A 457 16.35 -0.03 -2.01
C VAL A 457 15.16 -0.32 -2.92
N GLU A 458 14.43 -1.42 -2.74
CA GLU A 458 13.28 -1.74 -3.61
C GLU A 458 12.19 -0.65 -3.54
N PHE A 459 11.98 -0.06 -2.36
CA PHE A 459 11.00 0.99 -2.14
C PHE A 459 11.42 2.32 -2.78
N ILE A 460 12.65 2.76 -2.51
CA ILE A 460 13.18 4.01 -3.05
C ILE A 460 13.36 3.90 -4.58
N ALA A 461 13.67 2.71 -5.11
CA ALA A 461 13.69 2.47 -6.56
C ALA A 461 12.32 2.75 -7.19
N ALA A 462 11.23 2.26 -6.59
CA ALA A 462 9.87 2.54 -7.06
C ALA A 462 9.51 4.03 -6.95
N ALA A 463 9.88 4.70 -5.85
CA ALA A 463 9.64 6.14 -5.67
C ALA A 463 10.44 7.01 -6.67
N LEU A 464 11.69 6.64 -6.95
CA LEU A 464 12.51 7.31 -7.96
C LEU A 464 11.96 7.07 -9.37
N LEU A 465 11.47 5.87 -9.66
CA LEU A 465 10.83 5.54 -10.93
C LEU A 465 9.56 6.39 -11.16
N ASP A 466 8.69 6.53 -10.16
CA ASP A 466 7.52 7.41 -10.19
C ASP A 466 7.90 8.87 -10.49
N MET A 467 8.91 9.39 -9.79
CA MET A 467 9.44 10.74 -10.05
C MET A 467 10.03 10.88 -11.46
N GLN A 468 10.68 9.85 -12.02
CA GLN A 468 11.17 9.91 -13.40
C GLN A 468 10.03 9.94 -14.42
N TRP A 469 8.99 9.12 -14.25
CA TRP A 469 7.81 9.15 -15.13
C TRP A 469 7.11 10.51 -15.12
N HIS A 470 7.05 11.15 -13.95
CA HIS A 470 6.33 12.41 -13.77
C HIS A 470 7.17 13.68 -13.91
N ALA A 471 8.47 13.52 -14.20
CA ALA A 471 9.36 14.59 -14.64
C ALA A 471 9.33 14.81 -16.17
N ALA A 472 8.58 14.00 -16.93
CA ALA A 472 8.39 14.23 -18.36
C ALA A 472 7.81 15.63 -18.63
N ALA A 473 8.44 16.38 -19.53
CA ALA A 473 8.05 17.74 -19.88
C ALA A 473 7.29 17.83 -21.23
N GLU A 474 7.40 16.81 -22.06
CA GLU A 474 6.81 16.73 -23.40
C GLU A 474 6.17 15.34 -23.62
N GLU A 475 5.16 15.30 -24.48
CA GLU A 475 4.54 14.05 -24.89
C GLU A 475 5.46 13.27 -25.84
N GLN A 476 5.54 11.96 -25.66
CA GLN A 476 6.39 11.10 -26.47
C GLN A 476 5.89 9.65 -26.54
N SER A 477 6.46 8.87 -27.46
CA SER A 477 6.28 7.42 -27.48
C SER A 477 7.22 6.79 -26.45
N TYR A 478 6.72 5.83 -25.68
CA TYR A 478 7.50 5.13 -24.65
C TYR A 478 7.66 3.66 -25.01
N ASP A 479 8.88 3.15 -24.96
CA ASP A 479 9.12 1.76 -24.58
C ASP A 479 9.21 1.72 -23.05
N VAL A 480 8.15 1.23 -22.40
CA VAL A 480 8.02 1.24 -20.93
C VAL A 480 9.13 0.44 -20.26
N ASN A 481 9.51 -0.70 -20.85
CA ASN A 481 10.52 -1.57 -20.27
C ASN A 481 11.91 -0.98 -20.42
N GLU A 482 12.20 -0.36 -21.58
CA GLU A 482 13.45 0.38 -21.78
C GLU A 482 13.52 1.62 -20.89
N PHE A 483 12.42 2.36 -20.73
CA PHE A 483 12.36 3.52 -19.84
C PHE A 483 12.67 3.13 -18.39
N GLU A 484 12.00 2.09 -17.87
CA GLU A 484 12.21 1.60 -16.51
C GLU A 484 13.65 1.12 -16.30
N LYS A 485 14.18 0.34 -17.25
CA LYS A 485 15.57 -0.13 -17.21
C LYS A 485 16.55 1.04 -17.18
N ASN A 486 16.38 2.03 -18.05
CA ASN A 486 17.25 3.21 -18.11
C ASN A 486 17.16 4.04 -16.83
N ALA A 487 15.95 4.20 -16.26
CA ALA A 487 15.76 4.87 -14.99
C ALA A 487 16.51 4.15 -13.85
N MET A 488 16.42 2.82 -13.77
CA MET A 488 17.10 2.05 -12.73
C MET A 488 18.63 2.04 -12.91
N GLN A 489 19.11 1.95 -14.16
CA GLN A 489 20.54 2.07 -14.47
C GLN A 489 21.12 3.44 -14.08
N LYS A 490 20.37 4.53 -14.30
CA LYS A 490 20.77 5.89 -13.89
C LYS A 490 21.05 5.97 -12.38
N TYR A 491 20.30 5.24 -11.56
CA TYR A 491 20.49 5.20 -10.11
C TYR A 491 21.44 4.09 -9.63
N GLY A 492 21.98 3.28 -10.56
CA GLY A 492 22.91 2.20 -10.24
C GLY A 492 22.28 1.06 -9.44
N LEU A 493 20.97 0.82 -9.63
CA LEU A 493 20.30 -0.33 -9.03
C LEU A 493 20.98 -1.63 -9.48
N MET A 494 21.11 -2.58 -8.56
CA MET A 494 21.68 -3.91 -8.79
C MET A 494 20.64 -4.88 -9.34
N ASP A 495 21.05 -5.85 -10.16
CA ASP A 495 20.13 -6.74 -10.89
C ASP A 495 19.33 -7.67 -9.95
N GLU A 496 19.86 -7.94 -8.75
CA GLU A 496 19.22 -8.80 -7.75
C GLU A 496 18.08 -8.11 -6.99
N ILE A 497 17.89 -6.79 -7.18
CA ILE A 497 16.78 -6.04 -6.60
C ILE A 497 16.03 -5.33 -7.72
N ILE A 498 14.72 -5.54 -7.78
CA ILE A 498 13.84 -4.79 -8.67
C ILE A 498 13.09 -3.71 -7.89
N PRO A 499 12.53 -2.69 -8.55
CA PRO A 499 11.56 -1.80 -7.91
C PRO A 499 10.40 -2.61 -7.30
N ARG A 500 10.04 -2.31 -6.05
CA ARG A 500 8.89 -2.94 -5.36
C ARG A 500 7.63 -2.87 -6.20
N TYR A 501 7.49 -1.77 -6.95
CA TYR A 501 6.45 -1.57 -7.96
C TYR A 501 7.09 -1.26 -9.31
N ARG A 502 6.86 -2.14 -10.30
CA ARG A 502 7.19 -1.86 -11.71
C ARG A 502 6.07 -1.04 -12.36
N SER A 503 6.40 -0.38 -13.46
CA SER A 503 5.54 0.54 -14.19
C SER A 503 4.18 -0.08 -14.59
N THR A 504 4.16 -1.38 -14.91
CA THR A 504 2.96 -2.08 -15.39
C THR A 504 2.01 -2.57 -14.29
N TYR A 505 2.41 -2.50 -13.02
CA TYR A 505 1.58 -2.94 -11.90
C TYR A 505 1.54 -1.99 -10.70
N PHE A 506 2.05 -0.76 -10.86
CA PHE A 506 1.85 0.30 -9.87
C PHE A 506 0.50 1.01 -10.12
N SER A 507 -0.55 0.52 -9.46
CA SER A 507 -1.94 0.99 -9.64
C SER A 507 -2.33 2.13 -8.73
#